data_AF-A0A9E8ZGR0-F1
#
_entry.id   AF-A0A9E8ZGR0-F1
#
_cell.length_a   1.000
_cell.length_b   1.000
_cell.length_c   1.000
_cell.angle_alpha   90.00
_cell.angle_beta   90.00
_cell.angle_gamma   90.00
#
_symmetry.space_group_name_H-M   'P 1'
#
loop_
_entity.id
_entity.type
_entity.pdbx_description
1 polymer ?
#
loop_
_entity_poly.entity_id
_entity_poly.type
_entity_poly.pdbx_seq_one_letter_code
_entity_poly.pdbx_strand_id
1 'polypeptide(L)'
;MGAVNRAQQAYRIENSTFAKDFKALEVGLNETTTNFKYTGMGNNDAEKGVVTAEPLDTKSLKAYSGGVFLQTDGQTRAITCEAKDVGTAAAAPKSATECADTAKWKIL
;
A
#
# COMPACT_ATOMS: atom_id res chain seq x y z
N MET A 1 -3.82 -0.52 -6.15
CA MET A 1 -3.78 -0.03 -4.76
C MET A 1 -5.16 -0.01 -4.11
N GLY A 2 -6.16 0.69 -4.67
CA GLY A 2 -7.50 0.77 -4.07
C GLY A 2 -8.16 -0.57 -3.71
N ALA A 3 -8.02 -1.60 -4.55
CA ALA A 3 -8.51 -2.95 -4.24
C ALA A 3 -7.82 -3.55 -2.99
N VAL A 4 -6.49 -3.44 -2.91
CA VAL A 4 -5.69 -3.91 -1.77
C VAL A 4 -6.07 -3.17 -0.50
N ASN A 5 -6.25 -1.84 -0.57
CA ASN A 5 -6.66 -1.05 0.59
C ASN A 5 -8.05 -1.46 1.11
N ARG A 6 -9.02 -1.66 0.21
CA ARG A 6 -10.37 -2.13 0.62
C ARG A 6 -10.32 -3.52 1.26
N ALA A 7 -9.51 -4.42 0.71
CA ALA A 7 -9.33 -5.75 1.28
C ALA A 7 -8.63 -5.70 2.65
N GLN A 8 -7.61 -4.85 2.83
CA GLN A 8 -6.96 -4.63 4.12
C GLN A 8 -7.94 -4.09 5.18
N GLN A 9 -8.83 -3.18 4.80
CA GLN A 9 -9.89 -2.69 5.69
C GLN A 9 -10.87 -3.81 6.08
N ALA A 10 -11.35 -4.59 5.11
CA ALA A 10 -12.23 -5.72 5.37
C ALA A 10 -11.58 -6.76 6.30
N TYR A 11 -10.34 -7.16 5.99
CA TYR A 11 -9.57 -8.08 6.81
C TYR A 11 -9.42 -7.57 8.25
N ARG A 12 -9.14 -6.28 8.45
CA ARG A 12 -8.97 -5.67 9.77
C ARG A 12 -10.26 -5.56 10.59
N ILE A 13 -11.44 -5.61 9.95
CA ILE A 13 -12.73 -5.69 10.67
C ILE A 13 -12.88 -7.06 11.33
N GLU A 14 -12.41 -8.10 10.65
CA GLU A 14 -12.53 -9.50 11.09
C GLU A 14 -11.34 -9.95 11.97
N ASN A 15 -10.21 -9.25 11.88
CA ASN A 15 -8.95 -9.61 12.54
C ASN A 15 -8.39 -8.42 13.33
N SER A 16 -7.69 -8.68 14.43
CA SER A 16 -7.06 -7.63 15.25
C SER A 16 -5.83 -6.99 14.62
N THR A 17 -5.30 -7.56 13.52
CA THR A 17 -4.15 -7.05 12.77
C THR A 17 -4.48 -6.92 11.29
N PHE A 18 -3.68 -6.16 10.56
CA PHE A 18 -3.71 -6.12 9.10
C PHE A 18 -3.12 -7.40 8.50
N ALA A 19 -3.47 -7.70 7.25
CA ALA A 19 -3.00 -8.88 6.55
C ALA A 19 -1.52 -8.73 6.16
N LYS A 20 -0.77 -9.83 6.33
CA LYS A 20 0.67 -9.89 6.01
C LYS A 20 0.98 -10.27 4.57
N ASP A 21 0.01 -10.76 3.79
CA ASP A 21 0.23 -11.22 2.43
C ASP A 21 -1.03 -11.08 1.56
N PHE A 22 -0.88 -11.12 0.23
CA PHE A 22 -2.00 -11.00 -0.72
C PHE A 22 -2.95 -12.20 -0.66
N LYS A 23 -2.48 -13.36 -0.21
CA LYS A 23 -3.28 -14.58 -0.13
C LYS A 23 -4.35 -14.44 0.95
N ALA A 24 -4.00 -13.90 2.11
CA ALA A 24 -4.93 -13.58 3.19
C ALA A 24 -5.96 -12.50 2.81
N LEU A 25 -5.65 -11.66 1.83
CA LEU A 25 -6.58 -10.64 1.32
C LEU A 25 -7.53 -11.15 0.23
N GLU A 26 -7.27 -12.32 -0.35
CA GLU A 26 -8.06 -12.94 -1.42
C GLU A 26 -8.35 -12.02 -2.62
N VAL A 27 -7.46 -11.05 -2.89
CA VAL A 27 -7.65 -10.04 -3.95
C VAL A 27 -7.27 -10.53 -5.36
N GLY A 28 -6.87 -11.79 -5.50
CA GLY A 28 -6.47 -12.38 -6.79
C GLY A 28 -5.24 -11.74 -7.43
N LEU A 29 -4.38 -11.10 -6.63
CA LEU A 29 -3.16 -10.42 -7.09
C LEU A 29 -1.93 -11.22 -6.67
N ASN A 30 -1.06 -11.53 -7.64
CA ASN A 30 0.27 -12.08 -7.36
C ASN A 30 1.23 -10.98 -6.90
N GLU A 31 2.21 -11.34 -6.07
CA GLU A 31 3.27 -10.42 -5.62
C GLU A 31 4.09 -9.82 -6.77
N THR A 32 4.10 -10.46 -7.94
CA THR A 32 4.70 -9.91 -9.16
C THR A 32 3.73 -10.07 -10.31
N THR A 33 3.58 -8.99 -11.07
CA THR A 33 2.83 -8.94 -12.33
C THR A 33 3.79 -8.54 -13.45
N THR A 34 3.28 -8.42 -14.68
CA THR A 34 4.08 -7.97 -15.82
C THR A 34 4.73 -6.60 -15.60
N ASN A 35 4.08 -5.72 -14.85
CA ASN A 35 4.48 -4.30 -14.74
C ASN A 35 5.02 -3.92 -13.36
N PHE A 36 4.63 -4.65 -12.32
CA PHE A 36 4.93 -4.27 -10.94
C PHE A 36 5.31 -5.47 -10.08
N LYS A 37 6.27 -5.23 -9.19
CA LYS A 37 6.55 -6.06 -8.02
C LYS A 37 5.96 -5.39 -6.79
N TYR A 38 5.16 -6.13 -6.03
CA TYR A 38 4.53 -5.65 -4.83
C TYR A 38 5.29 -6.11 -3.59
N THR A 39 5.54 -5.19 -2.65
CA THR A 39 6.20 -5.50 -1.38
C THR A 39 5.56 -4.72 -0.22
N GLY A 40 6.09 -4.84 1.00
CA GLY A 40 5.65 -4.06 2.16
C GLY A 40 4.59 -4.73 3.04
N MET A 41 3.98 -5.82 2.56
CA MET A 41 3.18 -6.72 3.38
C MET A 41 4.10 -7.82 3.92
N GLY A 42 4.09 -8.04 5.23
CA GLY A 42 4.97 -9.03 5.84
C GLY A 42 4.98 -9.04 7.37
N ASN A 43 4.43 -8.00 7.99
CA ASN A 43 4.26 -7.93 9.43
C ASN A 43 2.77 -7.95 9.76
N ASN A 44 2.35 -8.80 10.70
CA ASN A 44 1.03 -8.71 11.33
C ASN A 44 1.05 -7.47 12.25
N ASP A 45 0.86 -6.30 11.66
CA ASP A 45 0.87 -5.02 12.34
C ASP A 45 -0.58 -4.67 12.76
N ALA A 46 -0.75 -4.22 14.00
CA ALA A 46 -2.06 -3.89 14.56
C ALA A 46 -2.57 -2.50 14.13
N GLU A 47 -1.64 -1.62 13.74
CA GLU A 47 -1.87 -0.20 13.49
C GLU A 47 -1.95 0.11 11.99
N LYS A 48 -1.27 -0.65 11.13
CA LYS A 48 -1.28 -0.39 9.69
C LYS A 48 -1.07 -1.61 8.79
N GLY A 49 -1.62 -1.55 7.59
CA GLY A 49 -1.31 -2.43 6.47
C GLY A 49 -0.82 -1.61 5.29
N VAL A 50 0.43 -1.81 4.86
CA VAL A 50 1.04 -1.05 3.78
C VAL A 50 1.47 -1.96 2.64
N VAL A 51 1.43 -1.42 1.43
CA VAL A 51 1.89 -2.10 0.22
C VAL A 51 2.58 -1.09 -0.68
N THR A 52 3.69 -1.47 -1.27
CA THR A 52 4.37 -0.72 -2.33
C THR A 52 4.26 -1.49 -3.63
N ALA A 53 4.20 -0.77 -4.75
CA ALA A 53 4.23 -1.30 -6.09
C ALA A 53 5.42 -0.69 -6.82
N GLU A 54 6.49 -1.46 -6.89
CA GLU A 54 7.73 -1.12 -7.58
C GLU A 54 7.57 -1.41 -9.08
N PRO A 55 7.77 -0.42 -9.96
CA PRO A 55 7.66 -0.63 -11.39
C PRO A 55 8.83 -1.48 -11.90
N LEU A 56 8.53 -2.50 -12.70
CA LEU A 56 9.55 -3.31 -13.38
C LEU A 56 10.17 -2.55 -14.57
N ASP A 57 9.41 -1.64 -15.18
CA ASP A 57 9.93 -0.65 -16.14
C ASP A 57 10.05 0.72 -15.46
N THR A 58 11.24 1.00 -14.95
CA THR A 58 11.54 2.26 -14.25
C THR A 58 11.66 3.48 -15.17
N LYS A 59 11.58 3.30 -16.49
CA LYS A 59 11.67 4.40 -17.47
C LYS A 59 10.30 4.89 -17.92
N SER A 60 9.29 4.03 -17.90
CA SER A 60 7.95 4.37 -18.39
C SER A 60 6.87 4.31 -17.32
N LEU A 61 7.11 3.63 -16.19
CA LEU A 61 6.13 3.48 -15.12
C LEU A 61 6.56 4.19 -13.84
N LYS A 62 5.56 4.75 -13.16
CA LYS A 62 5.71 5.37 -11.84
C LYS A 62 5.49 4.33 -10.76
N ALA A 63 6.16 4.52 -9.62
CA ALA A 63 5.88 3.73 -8.44
C ALA A 63 4.57 4.16 -7.78
N TYR A 64 3.89 3.19 -7.16
CA TYR A 64 2.68 3.41 -6.38
C TYR A 64 2.85 2.84 -4.98
N SER A 65 2.09 3.37 -4.03
CA SER A 65 1.94 2.71 -2.74
C SER A 65 0.54 2.93 -2.17
N GLY A 66 0.13 2.00 -1.32
CA GLY A 66 -1.14 2.01 -0.62
C GLY A 66 -0.88 1.78 0.86
N GLY A 67 -1.72 2.38 1.69
CA GLY A 67 -1.69 2.15 3.12
C GLY A 67 -3.08 2.23 3.71
N VAL A 68 -3.34 1.43 4.73
CA VAL A 68 -4.48 1.54 5.62
C VAL A 68 -3.95 1.68 7.04
N PHE A 69 -4.46 2.67 7.76
CA PHE A 69 -4.00 3.01 9.11
C PHE A 69 -5.18 3.05 10.06
N LEU A 70 -5.08 2.34 11.17
CA LEU A 70 -5.97 2.46 12.31
C LEU A 70 -5.79 3.85 12.94
N GLN A 71 -6.90 4.52 13.18
CA GLN A 71 -6.94 5.83 13.82
C GLN A 71 -7.29 5.70 15.30
N THR A 72 -7.07 6.76 16.06
CA THR A 72 -7.38 6.81 17.50
C THR A 72 -8.88 6.70 17.80
N ASP A 73 -9.74 7.01 16.82
CA ASP A 73 -11.20 6.82 16.91
C ASP A 73 -11.64 5.36 16.60
N GLY A 74 -10.68 4.45 16.39
CA GLY A 74 -10.92 3.04 16.06
C GLY A 74 -11.28 2.79 14.59
N GLN A 75 -11.41 3.83 13.76
CA GLN A 75 -11.70 3.68 12.34
C GLN A 75 -10.42 3.44 11.54
N THR A 76 -10.54 2.83 10.37
CA THR A 76 -9.43 2.69 9.42
C THR A 76 -9.51 3.74 8.32
N ARG A 77 -8.39 4.39 8.00
CA ARG A 77 -8.30 5.32 6.86
C ARG A 77 -7.30 4.80 5.84
N ALA A 78 -7.67 4.88 4.56
CA ALA A 78 -6.80 4.47 3.46
C ALA A 78 -6.16 5.67 2.77
N ILE A 79 -4.96 5.47 2.26
CA ILE A 79 -4.23 6.41 1.40
C ILE A 79 -3.71 5.67 0.17
N THR A 80 -3.66 6.36 -0.95
CA THR A 80 -2.92 5.92 -2.14
C THR A 80 -1.96 7.01 -2.55
N CYS A 81 -0.72 6.62 -2.82
CA CYS A 81 0.36 7.51 -3.22
C CYS A 81 0.89 7.12 -4.60
N GLU A 82 1.23 8.13 -5.39
CA GLU A 82 1.90 8.00 -6.70
C GLU A 82 3.20 8.80 -6.68
N ALA A 83 4.28 8.20 -7.20
CA ALA A 83 5.52 8.92 -7.44
C ALA A 83 5.35 9.99 -8.52
N LYS A 84 5.89 11.18 -8.30
CA LYS A 84 5.79 12.29 -9.26
C LYS A 84 6.53 11.99 -10.56
N ASP A 85 7.67 11.30 -10.44
CA ASP A 85 8.56 10.96 -11.55
C ASP A 85 8.74 9.45 -11.69
N VAL A 86 8.99 9.00 -12.92
CA VAL A 86 9.44 7.63 -13.21
C VAL A 86 10.81 7.38 -12.57
N GLY A 87 11.13 6.13 -12.25
CA GLY A 87 12.39 5.77 -11.60
C GLY A 87 12.50 6.15 -10.13
N THR A 88 11.48 6.81 -9.55
CA THR A 88 11.39 7.00 -8.10
C THR A 88 11.25 5.65 -7.40
N ALA A 89 12.17 5.35 -6.47
CA ALA A 89 12.11 4.12 -5.69
C ALA A 89 10.81 4.03 -4.87
N ALA A 90 10.17 2.86 -4.87
CA ALA A 90 8.90 2.66 -4.19
C ALA A 90 9.05 2.81 -2.66
N ALA A 91 8.12 3.52 -2.03
CA ALA A 91 8.17 3.79 -0.61
C ALA A 91 6.77 3.75 0.02
N ALA A 92 6.67 3.20 1.23
CA ALA A 92 5.41 3.08 1.96
C ALA A 92 4.93 4.45 2.45
N PRO A 93 3.60 4.70 2.51
CA PRO A 93 3.07 5.91 3.13
C PRO A 93 3.43 5.98 4.63
N LYS A 94 3.59 7.18 5.16
CA LYS A 94 3.88 7.42 6.58
C LYS A 94 2.62 7.35 7.45
N SER A 95 1.51 7.84 6.90
CA SER A 95 0.22 7.93 7.61
C SER A 95 -0.93 7.87 6.62
N ALA A 96 -2.17 7.93 7.12
CA ALA A 96 -3.38 8.04 6.30
C ALA A 96 -3.48 9.35 5.50
N THR A 97 -2.60 10.33 5.75
CA THR A 97 -2.62 11.66 5.11
C THR A 97 -1.27 12.10 4.55
N GLU A 98 -0.23 11.27 4.67
CA GLU A 98 1.13 11.61 4.23
C GLU A 98 1.80 10.43 3.50
N CYS A 99 2.24 10.69 2.27
CA CYS A 99 3.11 9.79 1.51
C CYS A 99 4.55 9.79 2.07
N ALA A 100 5.43 8.92 1.55
CA ALA A 100 6.80 8.79 2.07
C ALA A 100 7.61 10.11 2.07
N ASP A 101 7.73 10.75 0.92
CA ASP A 101 8.43 12.02 0.73
C ASP A 101 7.55 12.93 -0.14
N THR A 102 7.00 13.99 0.44
CA THR A 102 6.07 14.91 -0.26
C THR A 102 6.74 15.68 -1.40
N ALA A 103 8.06 15.75 -1.45
CA ALA A 103 8.78 16.29 -2.60
C ALA A 103 8.66 15.36 -3.81
N LYS A 104 8.67 14.03 -3.58
CA LYS A 104 8.71 12.99 -4.63
C LYS A 104 7.39 12.28 -4.86
N TRP A 105 6.43 12.40 -3.95
CA TRP A 105 5.16 11.68 -3.97
C TRP A 105 3.97 12.63 -3.86
N LYS A 106 2.85 12.23 -4.43
CA LYS A 106 1.55 12.90 -4.28
C LYS A 106 0.47 11.90 -3.89
N ILE A 107 -0.57 12.39 -3.22
CA ILE A 107 -1.78 11.62 -2.90
C ILE A 107 -2.65 11.54 -4.16
N LEU A 108 -3.32 10.39 -4.36
CA LEU A 108 -4.32 10.17 -5.40
C LEU A 108 -5.74 10.17 -4.82
#